data_AF-A0A1H9JCU9-F1
#
_entry.id   AF-A0A1H9JCU9-F1
#
_cell.length_a   1.000
_cell.length_b   1.000
_cell.length_c   1.000
_cell.angle_alpha   90.00
_cell.angle_beta   90.00
_cell.angle_gamma   90.00
#
_symmetry.space_group_name_H-M   'P 1'
#
loop_
_entity.id
_entity.type
_entity.pdbx_description
1 polymer ?
#
loop_
_entity_poly.entity_id
_entity_poly.type
_entity_poly.pdbx_seq_one_letter_code
_entity_poly.pdbx_strand_id
1 'polypeptide(L)'
;MNVHSPNVPSPSSASDTFIIDGVPYPALAKPLQPNWIAAAARAGFDLIGRARDANHGVLRCRTCATDALVRISVIRDATPLCHACIHDRRSRAAKAIGAELIAKCPDHRHYGLFRLPCGHVVRRQYTRVEAAADGGHALGCEDCRAARDDEAARDFGWALVGPATSGRAGYRDYRHQCGHVQSISVGNMRWGDCTCAACGEGWAAKPSFIYLFRIDLPGMSVLKLGYSARPAKRLRHQLGLNRSVSSEVIRVLALSSGNLAVREEKACHRYMRDAHPELVLPKRVFGDAINTKGEIYHLRAEPLLHALIDGVTARSRSAANIAQISTALRATAT
;
A
#
# COMPACT_ATOMS: atom_id res chain seq x y z
N MET A 1 -68.97 -2.20 -44.11
CA MET A 1 -67.56 -2.49 -43.76
C MET A 1 -66.84 -1.15 -43.66
N ASN A 2 -66.73 -0.58 -42.46
CA ASN A 2 -66.03 0.68 -42.23
C ASN A 2 -64.72 0.38 -41.50
N VAL A 3 -63.63 0.39 -42.27
CA VAL A 3 -62.26 0.25 -41.78
C VAL A 3 -61.89 1.49 -40.96
N HIS A 4 -61.65 1.27 -39.66
CA HIS A 4 -61.06 2.25 -38.75
C HIS A 4 -59.62 2.53 -39.20
N SER A 5 -59.35 3.78 -39.58
CA SER A 5 -57.98 4.28 -39.71
C SER A 5 -57.39 4.55 -38.33
N PRO A 6 -56.16 4.10 -38.03
CA PRO A 6 -55.52 4.37 -36.75
C PRO A 6 -55.10 5.84 -36.64
N ASN A 7 -55.45 6.43 -35.50
CA ASN A 7 -55.14 7.78 -35.09
C ASN A 7 -53.62 7.91 -34.90
N VAL A 8 -52.94 8.63 -35.79
CA VAL A 8 -51.51 8.99 -35.66
C VAL A 8 -51.41 10.14 -34.66
N PRO A 9 -50.64 10.03 -33.57
CA PRO A 9 -50.48 11.12 -32.63
C PRO A 9 -49.73 12.29 -33.29
N SER A 10 -50.37 13.46 -33.29
CA SER A 10 -49.79 14.74 -33.67
C SER A 10 -48.55 15.06 -32.84
N PRO A 11 -47.46 15.60 -33.42
CA PRO A 11 -46.28 15.99 -32.67
C PRO A 11 -46.61 17.20 -31.78
N SER A 12 -46.61 16.96 -30.47
CA SER A 12 -46.69 17.98 -29.43
C SER A 12 -45.57 19.02 -29.58
N SER A 13 -45.97 20.30 -29.63
CA SER A 13 -45.19 21.52 -29.34
C SER A 13 -43.68 21.32 -29.16
N ALA A 14 -42.91 21.50 -30.24
CA ALA A 14 -41.48 21.65 -30.15
C ALA A 14 -41.18 22.90 -29.31
N SER A 15 -40.47 22.73 -28.20
CA SER A 15 -39.96 23.85 -27.40
C SER A 15 -39.10 24.74 -28.31
N ASP A 16 -39.38 26.05 -28.36
CA ASP A 16 -38.61 27.02 -29.16
C ASP A 16 -37.14 27.13 -28.73
N THR A 17 -36.81 26.56 -27.56
CA THR A 17 -35.47 26.57 -26.97
C THR A 17 -35.18 25.24 -26.27
N PHE A 18 -33.96 24.75 -26.41
CA PHE A 18 -33.41 23.63 -25.64
C PHE A 18 -32.53 24.15 -24.52
N ILE A 19 -32.69 23.64 -23.30
CA ILE A 19 -31.83 23.97 -22.16
C ILE A 19 -30.83 22.84 -21.96
N ILE A 20 -29.55 23.09 -22.22
CA ILE A 20 -28.46 22.11 -22.11
C ILE A 20 -27.43 22.62 -21.12
N ASP A 21 -27.22 21.89 -20.02
CA ASP A 21 -26.33 22.28 -18.92
C ASP A 21 -26.61 23.71 -18.39
N GLY A 22 -27.90 24.10 -18.33
CA GLY A 22 -28.33 25.43 -17.90
C GLY A 22 -28.17 26.55 -18.94
N VAL A 23 -27.69 26.22 -20.13
CA VAL A 23 -27.51 27.18 -21.23
C VAL A 23 -28.66 27.03 -22.24
N PRO A 24 -29.35 28.13 -22.59
CA PRO A 24 -30.40 28.10 -23.61
C PRO A 24 -29.81 28.06 -25.03
N TYR A 25 -30.37 27.20 -25.86
CA TYR A 25 -30.04 27.10 -27.29
C TYR A 25 -31.33 27.20 -28.13
N PRO A 26 -31.41 28.13 -29.09
CA PRO A 26 -32.60 28.26 -29.92
C PRO A 26 -32.78 27.01 -30.79
N ALA A 27 -34.02 26.52 -30.86
CA ALA A 27 -34.37 25.41 -31.72
C ALA A 27 -34.29 25.83 -33.20
N LEU A 28 -33.78 24.95 -34.04
CA LEU A 28 -33.74 25.15 -35.49
C LEU A 28 -34.89 24.39 -36.13
N ALA A 29 -35.81 25.13 -36.75
CA ALA A 29 -36.93 24.60 -37.51
C ALA A 29 -36.47 23.95 -38.83
N LYS A 30 -35.71 22.86 -38.74
CA LYS A 30 -35.32 22.03 -39.86
C LYS A 30 -35.65 20.57 -39.56
N PRO A 31 -36.08 19.79 -40.57
CA PRO A 31 -36.43 18.40 -40.36
C PRO A 31 -35.24 17.60 -39.83
N LEU A 32 -35.55 16.61 -38.99
CA LEU A 32 -34.62 15.58 -38.54
C LEU A 32 -34.54 14.51 -39.62
N GLN A 33 -33.33 14.15 -40.02
CA GLN A 33 -33.15 13.13 -41.05
C GLN A 33 -33.36 11.72 -40.46
N PRO A 34 -34.11 10.83 -41.13
CA PRO A 34 -34.39 9.48 -40.62
C PRO A 34 -33.14 8.67 -40.26
N ASN A 35 -32.07 8.81 -41.05
CA ASN A 35 -30.80 8.12 -40.80
C ASN A 35 -30.12 8.62 -39.50
N TRP A 36 -30.26 9.90 -39.14
CA TRP A 36 -29.72 10.45 -37.88
C TRP A 36 -30.51 9.94 -36.68
N ILE A 37 -31.84 9.90 -36.79
CA ILE A 37 -32.73 9.34 -35.75
C ILE A 37 -32.36 7.88 -35.49
N ALA A 38 -32.23 7.07 -36.56
CA ALA A 38 -31.85 5.67 -36.44
C ALA A 38 -30.45 5.48 -35.83
N ALA A 39 -29.47 6.33 -36.19
CA ALA A 39 -28.13 6.28 -35.62
C ALA A 39 -28.11 6.63 -34.12
N ALA A 40 -28.82 7.69 -33.71
CA ALA A 40 -29.00 8.05 -32.31
C ALA A 40 -29.65 6.92 -31.50
N ALA A 41 -30.73 6.32 -32.04
CA ALA A 41 -31.46 5.24 -31.40
C ALA A 41 -30.58 4.00 -31.16
N ARG A 42 -29.77 3.60 -32.15
CA ARG A 42 -28.81 2.49 -32.00
C ARG A 42 -27.75 2.77 -30.93
N ALA A 43 -27.39 4.02 -30.72
CA ALA A 43 -26.46 4.44 -29.67
C ALA A 43 -27.12 4.66 -28.29
N GLY A 44 -28.44 4.45 -28.16
CA GLY A 44 -29.17 4.61 -26.90
C GLY A 44 -29.68 6.03 -26.63
N PHE A 45 -29.89 6.83 -27.68
CA PHE A 45 -30.39 8.20 -27.58
C PHE A 45 -31.61 8.45 -28.46
N ASP A 46 -32.42 9.44 -28.09
CA ASP A 46 -33.44 10.02 -28.97
C ASP A 46 -32.92 11.34 -29.55
N LEU A 47 -32.98 11.50 -30.87
CA LEU A 47 -32.71 12.79 -31.52
C LEU A 47 -33.99 13.64 -31.45
N ILE A 48 -34.02 14.60 -30.54
CA ILE A 48 -35.23 15.38 -30.21
C ILE A 48 -35.30 16.72 -30.95
N GLY A 49 -34.21 17.15 -31.58
CA GLY A 49 -34.19 18.42 -32.31
C GLY A 49 -32.83 18.82 -32.85
N ARG A 50 -32.79 20.03 -33.41
CA ARG A 50 -31.57 20.71 -33.87
C ARG A 50 -31.48 22.05 -33.15
N ALA A 51 -30.28 22.47 -32.79
CA ALA A 51 -30.07 23.73 -32.10
C ALA A 51 -28.69 24.31 -32.44
N ARG A 52 -28.43 25.57 -32.09
CA ARG A 52 -27.18 26.32 -32.37
C ARG A 52 -26.92 26.61 -33.84
N ASP A 53 -26.75 25.58 -34.67
CA ASP A 53 -26.58 25.68 -36.13
C ASP A 53 -26.98 24.39 -36.84
N ALA A 54 -26.88 24.36 -38.18
CA ALA A 54 -27.27 23.20 -38.98
C ALA A 54 -26.47 21.92 -38.66
N ASN A 55 -25.32 22.01 -38.01
CA ASN A 55 -24.42 20.90 -37.72
C ASN A 55 -24.58 20.35 -36.30
N HIS A 56 -25.52 20.85 -35.49
CA HIS A 56 -25.74 20.37 -34.13
C HIS A 56 -27.17 19.82 -33.94
N GLY A 57 -27.22 18.60 -33.40
CA GLY A 57 -28.45 17.93 -32.95
C GLY A 57 -28.52 17.92 -31.43
N VAL A 58 -29.74 17.82 -30.91
CA VAL A 58 -30.00 17.65 -29.48
C VAL A 58 -30.38 16.19 -29.26
N LEU A 59 -29.54 15.47 -28.51
CA LEU A 59 -29.78 14.10 -28.11
C LEU A 59 -30.34 14.05 -26.70
N ARG A 60 -31.37 13.23 -26.47
CA ARG A 60 -31.83 12.83 -25.14
C ARG A 60 -31.33 11.43 -24.82
N CYS A 61 -30.63 11.26 -23.71
CA CYS A 61 -30.17 9.93 -23.29
C CYS A 61 -31.36 9.08 -22.82
N ARG A 62 -31.53 7.87 -23.34
CA ARG A 62 -32.63 6.98 -22.90
C ARG A 62 -32.44 6.43 -21.49
N THR A 63 -31.23 6.45 -20.95
CA THR A 63 -30.91 5.94 -19.61
C THR A 63 -31.15 6.98 -18.52
N CYS A 64 -30.73 8.23 -18.72
CA CYS A 64 -30.81 9.28 -17.69
C CYS A 64 -31.66 10.48 -18.08
N ALA A 65 -32.30 10.48 -19.26
CA ALA A 65 -33.09 11.56 -19.82
C ALA A 65 -32.37 12.91 -19.98
N THR A 66 -31.05 12.98 -19.72
CA THR A 66 -30.28 14.21 -19.88
C THR A 66 -30.11 14.54 -21.36
N ASP A 67 -30.36 15.80 -21.68
CA ASP A 67 -30.20 16.34 -23.03
C ASP A 67 -28.76 16.81 -23.26
N ALA A 68 -28.23 16.57 -24.46
CA ALA A 68 -26.88 16.94 -24.86
C ALA A 68 -26.87 17.54 -26.26
N LEU A 69 -26.16 18.66 -26.41
CA LEU A 69 -25.89 19.26 -27.71
C LEU A 69 -24.67 18.57 -28.34
N VAL A 70 -24.87 17.93 -29.49
CA VAL A 70 -23.84 17.11 -30.14
C VAL A 70 -23.77 17.43 -31.62
N ARG A 71 -22.58 17.41 -32.22
CA ARG A 71 -22.43 17.57 -33.66
C ARG A 71 -23.10 16.41 -34.41
N ILE A 72 -23.80 16.69 -35.49
CA ILE A 72 -24.45 15.70 -36.35
C ILE A 72 -23.44 14.66 -36.87
N SER A 73 -22.19 15.06 -37.15
CA SER A 73 -21.14 14.10 -37.54
C SER A 73 -20.81 13.10 -36.44
N VAL A 74 -20.91 13.47 -35.16
CA VAL A 74 -20.70 12.53 -34.04
C VAL A 74 -21.87 11.55 -33.92
N ILE A 75 -23.09 11.98 -34.27
CA ILE A 75 -24.27 11.11 -34.29
C ILE A 75 -24.17 10.08 -35.43
N ARG A 76 -23.66 10.51 -36.59
CA ARG A 76 -23.60 9.69 -37.80
C ARG A 76 -22.38 8.78 -37.86
N ASP A 77 -21.20 9.33 -37.53
CA ASP A 77 -19.90 8.74 -37.86
C ASP A 77 -19.15 8.23 -36.62
N ALA A 78 -19.69 8.43 -35.42
CA ALA A 78 -19.10 8.02 -34.15
C ALA A 78 -20.16 7.50 -33.16
N THR A 79 -19.71 7.08 -31.98
CA THR A 79 -20.60 6.69 -30.87
C THR A 79 -20.77 7.88 -29.92
N PRO A 80 -21.94 8.54 -29.90
CA PRO A 80 -22.20 9.59 -28.91
C PRO A 80 -22.15 9.01 -27.50
N LEU A 81 -21.56 9.77 -26.57
CA LEU A 81 -21.44 9.39 -25.17
C LEU A 81 -22.25 10.35 -24.30
N CYS A 82 -22.99 9.80 -23.33
CA CYS A 82 -23.73 10.60 -22.37
C CYS A 82 -22.79 11.04 -21.24
N HIS A 83 -22.47 12.34 -21.18
CA HIS A 83 -21.61 12.87 -20.12
C HIS A 83 -22.23 12.75 -18.72
N ALA A 84 -23.57 12.85 -18.61
CA ALA A 84 -24.27 12.66 -17.35
C ALA A 84 -24.17 11.21 -16.84
N CYS A 85 -24.45 10.20 -17.68
CA CYS A 85 -24.26 8.80 -17.30
C CYS A 85 -22.80 8.47 -16.96
N ILE A 86 -21.84 9.02 -17.71
CA ILE A 86 -20.41 8.83 -17.41
C ILE A 86 -20.06 9.45 -16.05
N HIS A 87 -20.55 10.66 -15.77
CA HIS A 87 -20.34 11.32 -14.49
C HIS A 87 -20.97 10.54 -13.34
N ASP A 88 -22.23 10.12 -13.48
CA ASP A 88 -22.94 9.33 -12.48
C ASP A 88 -22.24 7.99 -12.20
N ARG A 89 -21.83 7.26 -13.24
CA ARG A 89 -21.06 6.01 -13.10
C ARG A 89 -19.79 6.22 -12.29
N ARG A 90 -19.01 7.26 -12.61
CA ARG A 90 -17.76 7.58 -11.91
C ARG A 90 -18.01 8.02 -10.47
N SER A 91 -19.06 8.80 -10.23
CA SER A 91 -19.48 9.23 -8.90
C SER A 91 -19.94 8.06 -8.04
N ARG A 92 -20.67 7.10 -8.61
CA ARG A 92 -21.05 5.85 -7.93
C ARG A 92 -19.83 5.00 -7.59
N ALA A 93 -18.88 4.85 -8.53
CA ALA A 93 -17.63 4.14 -8.25
C ALA A 93 -16.82 4.78 -7.12
N ALA A 94 -16.71 6.12 -7.10
CA ALA A 94 -16.07 6.84 -6.00
C ALA A 94 -16.78 6.58 -4.67
N LYS A 95 -18.12 6.72 -4.64
CA LYS A 95 -18.91 6.48 -3.43
C LYS A 95 -18.77 5.06 -2.89
N ALA A 96 -18.69 4.05 -3.76
CA ALA A 96 -18.52 2.65 -3.37
C ALA A 96 -17.24 2.40 -2.55
N ILE A 97 -16.20 3.22 -2.74
CA ILE A 97 -14.95 3.15 -1.97
C ILE A 97 -14.85 4.24 -0.88
N GLY A 98 -15.97 4.89 -0.55
CA GLY A 98 -16.03 6.00 0.43
C GLY A 98 -15.37 7.30 -0.05
N ALA A 99 -15.10 7.42 -1.35
CA ALA A 99 -14.54 8.64 -1.95
C ALA A 99 -15.64 9.49 -2.61
N GLU A 100 -15.31 10.74 -2.90
CA GLU A 100 -16.17 11.68 -3.61
C GLU A 100 -15.46 12.21 -4.85
N LEU A 101 -16.13 12.15 -6.01
CA LEU A 101 -15.63 12.81 -7.23
C LEU A 101 -15.93 14.31 -7.14
N ILE A 102 -14.89 15.13 -6.97
CA ILE A 102 -15.01 16.58 -6.82
C ILE A 102 -15.11 17.26 -8.18
N ALA A 103 -14.19 16.91 -9.08
CA ALA A 103 -14.05 17.59 -10.37
C ALA A 103 -13.33 16.72 -11.40
N LYS A 104 -13.45 17.11 -12.67
CA LYS A 104 -12.60 16.63 -13.74
C LYS A 104 -11.20 17.24 -13.59
N CYS A 105 -10.16 16.49 -13.97
CA CYS A 105 -8.83 17.05 -14.04
C CYS A 105 -8.75 18.04 -15.22
N PRO A 106 -8.36 19.32 -15.00
CA PRO A 106 -8.29 20.32 -16.08
C PRO A 106 -7.36 19.89 -17.21
N ASP A 107 -6.21 19.32 -16.86
CA ASP A 107 -5.13 19.05 -17.80
C ASP A 107 -5.20 17.64 -18.43
N HIS A 108 -6.11 16.78 -17.96
CA HIS A 108 -6.12 15.39 -18.42
C HIS A 108 -7.50 14.72 -18.35
N ARG A 109 -8.14 14.52 -19.51
CA ARG A 109 -9.50 13.96 -19.67
C ARG A 109 -9.75 12.60 -19.00
N HIS A 110 -8.69 11.81 -18.81
CA HIS A 110 -8.75 10.48 -18.20
C HIS A 110 -8.65 10.51 -16.65
N TYR A 111 -8.46 11.67 -16.05
CA TYR A 111 -8.29 11.84 -14.61
C TYR A 111 -9.40 12.68 -13.99
N GLY A 112 -9.69 12.41 -12.73
CA GLY A 112 -10.52 13.23 -11.85
C GLY A 112 -9.79 13.60 -10.56
N LEU A 113 -10.35 14.58 -9.87
CA LEU A 113 -9.99 14.95 -8.50
C LEU A 113 -10.99 14.29 -7.55
N PHE A 114 -10.47 13.54 -6.58
CA PHE A 114 -11.29 12.76 -5.65
C PHE A 114 -10.95 13.12 -4.22
N ARG A 115 -11.96 13.37 -3.38
CA ARG A 115 -11.80 13.43 -1.92
C ARG A 115 -11.84 12.01 -1.39
N LEU A 116 -10.82 11.58 -0.68
CA LEU A 116 -10.77 10.25 -0.05
C LEU A 116 -11.40 10.30 1.36
N PRO A 117 -11.71 9.14 1.98
CA PRO A 117 -12.23 9.08 3.36
C PRO A 117 -11.34 9.79 4.40
N CYS A 118 -10.03 9.85 4.13
CA CYS A 118 -9.06 10.57 4.95
C CYS A 118 -9.10 12.10 4.81
N GLY A 119 -10.04 12.66 4.04
CA GLY A 119 -10.18 14.10 3.80
C GLY A 119 -9.31 14.67 2.67
N HIS A 120 -8.22 13.99 2.31
CA HIS A 120 -7.29 14.46 1.27
C HIS A 120 -7.88 14.37 -0.14
N VAL A 121 -7.49 15.32 -0.99
CA VAL A 121 -7.86 15.37 -2.40
C VAL A 121 -6.74 14.78 -3.26
N VAL A 122 -7.05 13.75 -4.03
CA VAL A 122 -6.08 13.05 -4.89
C VAL A 122 -6.49 13.11 -6.36
N ARG A 123 -5.47 13.18 -7.23
CA ARG A 123 -5.65 13.02 -8.68
C ARG A 123 -5.55 11.55 -9.06
N ARG A 124 -6.59 10.99 -9.68
CA ARG A 124 -6.65 9.57 -10.08
C ARG A 124 -7.27 9.37 -11.45
N GLN A 125 -6.84 8.30 -12.13
CA GLN A 125 -7.50 7.83 -13.34
C GLN A 125 -8.87 7.25 -12.99
N TYR A 126 -9.89 7.55 -13.79
CA TYR A 126 -11.23 7.03 -13.57
C TYR A 126 -11.27 5.50 -13.55
N THR A 127 -10.53 4.85 -14.45
CA THR A 127 -10.47 3.38 -14.55
C THR A 127 -9.89 2.73 -13.31
N ARG A 128 -8.95 3.38 -12.61
CA ARG A 128 -8.42 2.87 -11.33
C ARG A 128 -9.41 3.02 -10.19
N VAL A 129 -10.24 4.05 -10.21
CA VAL A 129 -11.30 4.22 -9.21
C VAL A 129 -12.41 3.20 -9.44
N GLU A 130 -12.79 2.96 -10.70
CA GLU A 130 -13.74 1.90 -11.08
C GLU A 130 -13.21 0.52 -10.67
N ALA A 131 -11.96 0.17 -10.99
CA ALA A 131 -11.35 -1.10 -10.55
C ALA A 131 -11.23 -1.26 -9.02
N ALA A 132 -11.06 -0.15 -8.28
CA ALA A 132 -11.07 -0.17 -6.82
C ALA A 132 -12.48 -0.47 -6.28
N ALA A 133 -13.51 0.11 -6.90
CA ALA A 133 -14.91 -0.14 -6.54
C ALA A 133 -15.32 -1.60 -6.77
N ASP A 134 -14.76 -2.24 -7.79
CA ASP A 134 -14.96 -3.67 -8.08
C ASP A 134 -14.18 -4.60 -7.12
N GLY A 135 -13.47 -4.05 -6.14
CA GLY A 135 -12.73 -4.81 -5.13
C GLY A 135 -11.31 -5.23 -5.52
N GLY A 136 -10.79 -4.75 -6.65
CA GLY A 136 -9.45 -5.12 -7.14
C GLY A 136 -8.29 -4.60 -6.27
N HIS A 137 -8.44 -3.42 -5.67
CA HIS A 137 -7.44 -2.84 -4.76
C HIS A 137 -8.00 -1.67 -3.93
N ALA A 138 -7.38 -1.37 -2.79
CA ALA A 138 -7.65 -0.13 -2.06
C ALA A 138 -7.01 1.08 -2.75
N LEU A 139 -7.74 2.20 -2.82
CA LEU A 139 -7.22 3.45 -3.34
C LEU A 139 -6.33 4.13 -2.29
N GLY A 140 -5.03 4.26 -2.58
CA GLY A 140 -4.09 4.90 -1.65
C GLY A 140 -4.18 6.43 -1.64
N CYS A 141 -3.81 7.03 -0.51
CA CYS A 141 -3.52 8.46 -0.35
C CYS A 141 -2.00 8.67 -0.20
N GLU A 142 -1.41 9.55 -1.00
CA GLU A 142 0.02 9.90 -0.91
C GLU A 142 0.34 10.61 0.41
N ASP A 143 -0.53 11.51 0.87
CA ASP A 143 -0.31 12.30 2.08
C ASP A 143 -0.38 11.42 3.33
N CYS A 144 -1.41 10.58 3.46
CA CYS A 144 -1.48 9.61 4.56
C CYS A 144 -0.38 8.55 4.50
N ARG A 145 0.16 8.25 3.31
CA ARG A 145 1.32 7.37 3.19
C ARG A 145 2.59 8.08 3.67
N ALA A 146 2.79 9.33 3.26
CA ALA A 146 3.91 10.15 3.71
C ALA A 146 3.89 10.35 5.23
N ALA A 147 2.72 10.68 5.81
CA ALA A 147 2.57 10.84 7.26
C ALA A 147 2.95 9.55 8.03
N ARG A 148 2.48 8.38 7.59
CA ARG A 148 2.86 7.09 8.21
C ARG A 148 4.33 6.76 8.03
N ASP A 149 4.90 7.03 6.85
CA ASP A 149 6.31 6.77 6.58
C ASP A 149 7.21 7.73 7.39
N ASP A 150 6.75 8.94 7.67
CA ASP A 150 7.42 9.96 8.49
C ASP A 150 7.30 9.66 9.99
N GLU A 151 6.12 9.26 10.46
CA GLU A 151 5.92 8.74 11.82
C GLU A 151 6.86 7.56 12.11
N ALA A 152 6.89 6.56 11.23
CA ALA A 152 7.81 5.43 11.36
C ALA A 152 9.30 5.84 11.29
N ALA A 153 9.63 6.94 10.61
CA ALA A 153 11.00 7.45 10.55
C ALA A 153 11.41 8.12 11.87
N ARG A 154 10.50 8.84 12.53
CA ARG A 154 10.77 9.53 13.81
C ARG A 154 11.21 8.57 14.90
N ASP A 155 10.64 7.36 14.92
CA ASP A 155 11.02 6.28 15.85
C ASP A 155 12.53 5.93 15.78
N PHE A 156 13.19 6.25 14.66
CA PHE A 156 14.59 5.96 14.42
C PHE A 156 15.48 7.21 14.33
N GLY A 157 14.97 8.39 14.73
CA GLY A 157 15.72 9.65 14.65
C GLY A 157 15.84 10.21 13.22
N TRP A 158 14.88 9.88 12.36
CA TRP A 158 14.78 10.38 10.99
C TRP A 158 13.49 11.16 10.77
N ALA A 159 13.51 12.07 9.79
CA ALA A 159 12.33 12.78 9.29
C ALA A 159 12.23 12.59 7.78
N LEU A 160 11.02 12.34 7.25
CA LEU A 160 10.78 12.24 5.82
C LEU A 160 10.96 13.62 5.17
N VAL A 161 11.86 13.70 4.18
CA VAL A 161 12.05 14.90 3.36
C VAL A 161 11.11 14.87 2.16
N GLY A 162 10.97 13.71 1.52
CA GLY A 162 10.10 13.57 0.35
C GLY A 162 10.46 12.40 -0.56
N PRO A 163 10.07 12.47 -1.85
CA PRO A 163 10.51 11.52 -2.87
C PRO A 163 12.03 11.39 -2.89
N ALA A 164 12.54 10.19 -3.20
CA ALA A 164 13.99 10.00 -3.30
C ALA A 164 14.57 10.82 -4.47
N THR A 165 15.65 11.56 -4.22
CA THR A 165 16.41 12.29 -5.26
C THR A 165 16.90 11.33 -6.35
N SER A 166 17.19 10.08 -6.00
CA SER A 166 17.58 9.03 -6.96
C SER A 166 16.45 8.56 -7.89
N GLY A 167 15.19 8.92 -7.62
CA GLY A 167 14.01 8.48 -8.37
C GLY A 167 13.67 6.99 -8.23
N ARG A 168 14.39 6.23 -7.40
CA ARG A 168 14.19 4.79 -7.24
C ARG A 168 12.84 4.49 -6.60
N ALA A 169 12.06 3.63 -7.24
CA ALA A 169 10.80 3.15 -6.69
C ALA A 169 11.02 2.45 -5.33
N GLY A 170 10.17 2.78 -4.35
CA GLY A 170 10.27 2.22 -3.00
C GLY A 170 11.33 2.88 -2.11
N TYR A 171 12.00 3.95 -2.58
CA TYR A 171 12.91 4.78 -1.80
C TYR A 171 12.31 6.16 -1.53
N ARG A 172 12.74 6.76 -0.43
CA ARG A 172 12.43 8.14 -0.03
C ARG A 172 13.68 8.78 0.52
N ASP A 173 13.73 10.11 0.47
CA ASP A 173 14.78 10.85 1.15
C ASP A 173 14.36 11.15 2.59
N TYR A 174 15.27 10.85 3.51
CA TYR A 174 15.08 11.11 4.93
C TYR A 174 16.26 11.93 5.46
N ARG A 175 15.96 12.81 6.42
CA ARG A 175 16.93 13.61 7.16
C ARG A 175 17.16 12.98 8.53
N HIS A 176 18.39 12.67 8.86
CA HIS A 176 18.78 12.21 10.19
C HIS A 176 18.83 13.39 11.17
N GLN A 177 18.73 13.13 12.47
CA GLN A 177 18.92 14.14 13.53
C GLN A 177 20.25 14.91 13.46
N CYS A 178 21.30 14.33 12.84
CA CYS A 178 22.56 15.05 12.59
C CYS A 178 22.52 16.03 11.41
N GLY A 179 21.37 16.14 10.72
CA GLY A 179 21.16 17.00 9.56
C GLY A 179 21.42 16.33 8.20
N HIS A 180 22.11 15.18 8.16
CA HIS A 180 22.42 14.46 6.93
C HIS A 180 21.16 13.92 6.24
N VAL A 181 21.07 14.10 4.92
CA VAL A 181 19.96 13.59 4.09
C VAL A 181 20.46 12.47 3.19
N GLN A 182 19.72 11.36 3.15
CA GLN A 182 20.03 10.23 2.26
C GLN A 182 18.77 9.49 1.80
N SER A 183 18.86 8.86 0.62
CA SER A 183 17.83 7.97 0.12
C SER A 183 17.85 6.63 0.88
N ILE A 184 16.73 6.26 1.48
CA ILE A 184 16.56 5.00 2.22
C ILE A 184 15.31 4.29 1.67
N SER A 185 15.36 2.96 1.56
CA SER A 185 14.16 2.21 1.17
C SER A 185 13.10 2.33 2.26
N VAL A 186 11.84 2.54 1.87
CA VAL A 186 10.73 2.66 2.83
C VAL A 186 10.64 1.41 3.71
N GLY A 187 10.88 0.24 3.12
CA GLY A 187 10.95 -1.03 3.85
C GLY A 187 12.03 -1.01 4.92
N ASN A 188 13.24 -0.54 4.61
CA ASN A 188 14.29 -0.44 5.61
C ASN A 188 13.94 0.58 6.69
N MET A 189 13.46 1.77 6.32
CA MET A 189 13.09 2.81 7.28
C MET A 189 12.03 2.32 8.27
N ARG A 190 10.99 1.63 7.81
CA ARG A 190 9.94 1.06 8.69
C ARG A 190 10.45 0.08 9.73
N TRP A 191 11.58 -0.56 9.46
CA TRP A 191 12.23 -1.44 10.42
C TRP A 191 13.36 -0.72 11.18
N GLY A 192 13.75 0.50 10.81
CA GLY A 192 14.96 1.19 11.29
C GLY A 192 16.25 0.61 10.71
N ASP A 193 16.16 -0.09 9.57
CA ASP A 193 17.23 -0.85 8.90
C ASP A 193 18.15 0.05 8.10
N CYS A 194 18.55 1.15 8.73
CA CYS A 194 19.34 2.18 8.12
C CYS A 194 20.36 2.72 9.12
N THR A 195 21.49 3.13 8.58
CA THR A 195 22.57 3.77 9.31
C THR A 195 22.80 5.11 8.63
N CYS A 196 22.93 6.16 9.43
CA CYS A 196 23.32 7.45 8.88
C CYS A 196 24.73 7.33 8.28
N ALA A 197 24.88 7.65 7.00
CA ALA A 197 26.16 7.57 6.32
C ALA A 197 27.18 8.60 6.85
N ALA A 198 26.72 9.65 7.54
CA ALA A 198 27.57 10.69 8.10
C ALA A 198 28.04 10.39 9.54
N CYS A 199 27.16 9.89 10.41
CA CYS A 199 27.46 9.75 11.85
C CYS A 199 27.10 8.38 12.44
N GLY A 200 26.63 7.44 11.63
CA GLY A 200 26.15 6.16 12.13
C GLY A 200 27.30 5.18 12.38
N GLU A 201 27.28 4.52 13.53
CA GLU A 201 28.21 3.44 13.83
C GLU A 201 27.94 2.20 12.97
N GLY A 202 29.01 1.45 12.67
CA GLY A 202 28.92 0.18 11.95
C GLY A 202 28.01 -0.82 12.65
N TRP A 203 27.39 -1.72 11.87
CA TRP A 203 26.42 -2.71 12.34
C TRP A 203 26.87 -3.57 13.54
N ALA A 204 28.17 -3.78 13.69
CA ALA A 204 28.76 -4.60 14.76
C ALA A 204 28.68 -3.95 16.16
N ALA A 205 28.68 -2.62 16.23
CA ALA A 205 28.67 -1.87 17.49
C ALA A 205 27.24 -1.59 18.00
N LYS A 206 26.25 -1.56 17.11
CA LYS A 206 24.84 -1.29 17.46
C LYS A 206 24.24 -2.38 18.35
N PRO A 207 23.31 -2.03 19.25
CA PRO A 207 22.55 -3.00 20.05
C PRO A 207 21.93 -4.11 19.20
N SER A 208 21.89 -5.32 19.75
CA SER A 208 21.36 -6.51 19.09
C SER A 208 20.68 -7.41 20.10
N PHE A 209 20.00 -8.45 19.64
CA PHE A 209 19.28 -9.37 20.49
C PHE A 209 19.76 -10.81 20.30
N ILE A 210 19.76 -11.58 21.38
CA ILE A 210 19.63 -13.04 21.32
C ILE A 210 18.14 -13.36 21.37
N TYR A 211 17.70 -14.33 20.58
CA TYR A 211 16.31 -14.78 20.56
C TYR A 211 16.23 -16.30 20.66
N LEU A 212 15.08 -16.77 21.15
CA LEU A 212 14.64 -18.15 21.08
C LEU A 212 13.27 -18.20 20.40
N PHE A 213 13.17 -18.96 19.31
CA PHE A 213 11.93 -19.19 18.58
C PHE A 213 11.47 -20.63 18.75
N ARG A 214 10.15 -20.84 18.72
CA ARG A 214 9.53 -22.14 18.45
C ARG A 214 8.90 -22.10 17.07
N ILE A 215 9.13 -23.16 16.29
CA ILE A 215 8.70 -23.25 14.90
C ILE A 215 8.13 -24.64 14.65
N ASP A 216 6.91 -24.71 14.16
CA ASP A 216 6.21 -25.96 13.85
C ASP A 216 6.43 -26.33 12.38
N LEU A 217 7.58 -26.92 12.10
CA LEU A 217 7.93 -27.42 10.76
C LEU A 217 7.03 -28.60 10.37
N PRO A 218 6.92 -28.94 9.07
CA PRO A 218 6.18 -30.13 8.64
C PRO A 218 6.68 -31.39 9.35
N GLY A 219 5.81 -32.01 10.13
CA GLY A 219 6.09 -33.25 10.87
C GLY A 219 6.89 -33.10 12.16
N MET A 220 7.31 -31.88 12.55
CA MET A 220 8.02 -31.68 13.81
C MET A 220 8.05 -30.23 14.31
N SER A 221 7.97 -30.04 15.61
CA SER A 221 8.25 -28.75 16.25
C SER A 221 9.71 -28.67 16.70
N VAL A 222 10.33 -27.51 16.48
CA VAL A 222 11.74 -27.27 16.79
C VAL A 222 11.95 -25.94 17.49
N LEU A 223 13.08 -25.82 18.18
CA LEU A 223 13.56 -24.57 18.74
C LEU A 223 14.70 -24.01 17.91
N LYS A 224 14.72 -22.69 17.71
CA LYS A 224 15.86 -21.97 17.11
C LYS A 224 16.38 -20.92 18.07
N LEU A 225 17.60 -21.12 18.55
CA LEU A 225 18.39 -20.06 19.19
C LEU A 225 19.20 -19.34 18.12
N GLY A 226 19.32 -18.02 18.22
CA GLY A 226 20.21 -17.24 17.37
C GLY A 226 20.27 -15.79 17.80
N TYR A 227 20.97 -14.96 17.03
CA TYR A 227 21.01 -13.52 17.25
C TYR A 227 20.52 -12.74 16.04
N SER A 228 19.98 -11.55 16.30
CA SER A 228 19.60 -10.59 15.28
C SER A 228 19.36 -9.23 15.91
N ALA A 229 19.65 -8.16 15.18
CA ALA A 229 19.12 -6.84 15.53
C ALA A 229 17.58 -6.79 15.46
N ARG A 230 16.93 -7.76 14.77
CA ARG A 230 15.47 -7.82 14.59
C ARG A 230 14.91 -9.24 14.59
N PRO A 231 14.67 -9.84 15.76
CA PRO A 231 14.12 -11.19 15.88
C PRO A 231 12.82 -11.40 15.09
N ALA A 232 11.84 -10.48 15.19
CA ALA A 232 10.55 -10.63 14.52
C ALA A 232 10.65 -10.61 12.98
N LYS A 233 11.44 -9.69 12.40
CA LYS A 233 11.70 -9.63 10.95
C LYS A 233 12.42 -10.90 10.49
N ARG A 234 13.38 -11.39 11.28
CA ARG A 234 14.12 -12.62 10.98
C ARG A 234 13.18 -13.82 10.92
N LEU A 235 12.33 -13.99 11.93
CA LEU A 235 11.34 -15.07 11.97
C LEU A 235 10.40 -15.05 10.77
N ARG A 236 9.83 -13.87 10.46
CA ARG A 236 8.80 -13.74 9.41
C ARG A 236 9.33 -13.76 7.98
N HIS A 237 10.56 -13.30 7.74
CA HIS A 237 11.02 -13.00 6.38
C HIS A 237 12.38 -13.58 6.00
N GLN A 238 13.24 -13.92 6.96
CA GLN A 238 14.62 -14.33 6.66
C GLN A 238 14.86 -15.83 6.79
N LEU A 239 14.02 -16.54 7.55
CA LEU A 239 14.15 -17.99 7.74
C LEU A 239 13.53 -18.83 6.62
N GLY A 240 12.93 -18.21 5.60
CA GLY A 240 12.38 -18.92 4.45
C GLY A 240 11.22 -19.86 4.77
N LEU A 241 10.52 -19.62 5.88
CA LEU A 241 9.40 -20.46 6.32
C LEU A 241 8.22 -20.34 5.36
N ASN A 242 7.52 -21.45 5.11
CA ASN A 242 6.23 -21.42 4.43
C ASN A 242 5.23 -20.60 5.26
N ARG A 243 4.34 -19.84 4.61
CA ARG A 243 3.33 -19.01 5.28
C ARG A 243 2.36 -19.80 6.16
N SER A 244 2.19 -21.10 5.92
CA SER A 244 1.35 -21.98 6.75
C SER A 244 2.04 -22.47 8.03
N VAL A 245 3.36 -22.27 8.17
CA VAL A 245 4.11 -22.70 9.36
C VAL A 245 3.80 -21.78 10.53
N SER A 246 3.29 -22.38 11.61
CA SER A 246 3.15 -21.70 12.90
C SER A 246 4.52 -21.43 13.50
N SER A 247 4.71 -20.22 14.01
CA SER A 247 5.96 -19.84 14.68
C SER A 247 5.75 -18.73 15.70
N GLU A 248 6.53 -18.77 16.77
CA GLU A 248 6.45 -17.82 17.86
C GLU A 248 7.83 -17.40 18.37
N VAL A 249 7.89 -16.20 18.94
CA VAL A 249 9.05 -15.69 19.67
C VAL A 249 8.85 -16.03 21.14
N ILE A 250 9.56 -17.04 21.63
CA ILE A 250 9.48 -17.48 23.02
C ILE A 250 10.23 -16.52 23.94
N ARG A 251 11.41 -16.06 23.49
CA ARG A 251 12.29 -15.22 24.30
C ARG A 251 13.13 -14.27 23.46
N VAL A 252 13.40 -13.09 24.01
CA VAL A 252 14.33 -12.10 23.46
C VAL A 252 15.15 -11.51 24.61
N LEU A 253 16.46 -11.41 24.42
CA LEU A 253 17.40 -10.74 25.33
C LEU A 253 18.12 -9.61 24.58
N ALA A 254 17.96 -8.38 25.06
CA ALA A 254 18.67 -7.22 24.53
C ALA A 254 20.14 -7.20 25.00
N LEU A 255 21.05 -6.89 24.08
CA LEU A 255 22.48 -6.75 24.32
C LEU A 255 22.99 -5.45 23.73
N SER A 256 24.02 -4.89 24.35
CA SER A 256 24.55 -3.57 24.02
C SER A 256 25.20 -3.48 22.63
N SER A 257 25.64 -4.60 22.05
CA SER A 257 26.21 -4.63 20.71
C SER A 257 25.97 -5.95 19.96
N GLY A 258 26.03 -5.90 18.63
CA GLY A 258 26.03 -7.06 17.74
C GLY A 258 27.21 -8.00 18.01
N ASN A 259 28.40 -7.44 18.27
CA ASN A 259 29.58 -8.24 18.63
C ASN A 259 29.35 -9.06 19.92
N LEU A 260 28.76 -8.44 20.94
CA LEU A 260 28.39 -9.15 22.17
C LEU A 260 27.37 -10.24 21.87
N ALA A 261 26.33 -9.93 21.09
CA ALA A 261 25.29 -10.91 20.74
C ALA A 261 25.85 -12.13 19.98
N VAL A 262 26.70 -11.91 18.96
CA VAL A 262 27.37 -12.99 18.23
C VAL A 262 28.22 -13.83 19.15
N ARG A 263 29.00 -13.20 20.03
CA ARG A 263 29.92 -13.91 20.93
C ARG A 263 29.16 -14.82 21.90
N GLU A 264 28.15 -14.28 22.56
CA GLU A 264 27.35 -15.03 23.54
C GLU A 264 26.51 -16.12 22.87
N GLU A 265 25.91 -15.84 21.70
CA GLU A 265 25.18 -16.84 20.92
C GLU A 265 26.08 -18.02 20.50
N LYS A 266 27.29 -17.74 20.00
CA LYS A 266 28.26 -18.79 19.66
C LYS A 266 28.68 -19.60 20.88
N ALA A 267 28.77 -18.97 22.06
CA ALA A 267 29.08 -19.66 23.30
C ALA A 267 27.96 -20.62 23.71
N CYS A 268 26.70 -20.19 23.62
CA CYS A 268 25.54 -21.07 23.83
C CYS A 268 25.53 -22.24 22.85
N HIS A 269 25.76 -21.99 21.56
CA HIS A 269 25.80 -23.06 20.56
C HIS A 269 26.95 -24.04 20.77
N ARG A 270 28.12 -23.56 21.21
CA ARG A 270 29.26 -24.40 21.56
C ARG A 270 28.92 -25.29 22.75
N TYR A 271 28.42 -24.70 23.84
CA TYR A 271 27.98 -25.46 25.01
C TYR A 271 26.99 -26.56 24.65
N MET A 272 25.96 -26.24 23.84
CA MET A 272 24.98 -27.24 23.43
C MET A 272 25.58 -28.37 22.59
N ARG A 273 26.55 -28.07 21.70
CA ARG A 273 27.20 -29.13 20.91
C ARG A 273 28.10 -30.02 21.76
N ASP A 274 28.79 -29.43 22.74
CA ASP A 274 29.80 -30.14 23.52
C ASP A 274 29.16 -30.94 24.67
N ALA A 275 28.19 -30.34 25.37
CA ALA A 275 27.55 -30.93 26.56
C ALA A 275 26.24 -31.67 26.26
N HIS A 276 25.52 -31.29 25.18
CA HIS A 276 24.21 -31.83 24.85
C HIS A 276 24.02 -32.12 23.35
N PRO A 277 24.94 -32.84 22.69
CA PRO A 277 24.87 -33.11 21.26
C PRO A 277 23.54 -33.80 20.83
N GLU A 278 22.94 -34.58 21.72
CA GLU A 278 21.64 -35.27 21.54
C GLU A 278 20.43 -34.32 21.48
N LEU A 279 20.62 -33.06 21.82
CA LEU A 279 19.60 -32.01 21.73
C LEU A 279 19.71 -31.18 20.46
N VAL A 280 20.84 -31.28 19.76
CA VAL A 280 21.10 -30.56 18.51
C VAL A 280 20.51 -31.34 17.35
N LEU A 281 19.63 -30.70 16.58
CA LEU A 281 18.99 -31.33 15.43
C LEU A 281 19.89 -31.20 14.19
N PRO A 282 20.29 -32.30 13.52
CA PRO A 282 21.14 -32.22 12.34
C PRO A 282 20.34 -31.78 11.10
N LYS A 283 20.99 -31.06 10.17
CA LYS A 283 20.36 -30.49 8.96
C LYS A 283 19.55 -31.50 8.14
N ARG A 284 20.00 -32.75 8.06
CA ARG A 284 19.30 -33.84 7.35
C ARG A 284 17.89 -34.12 7.86
N VAL A 285 17.58 -33.78 9.12
CA VAL A 285 16.27 -34.05 9.74
C VAL A 285 15.23 -33.01 9.34
N PHE A 286 15.61 -31.74 9.24
CA PHE A 286 14.68 -30.65 8.92
C PHE A 286 14.79 -30.14 7.47
N GLY A 287 15.80 -30.57 6.72
CA GLY A 287 15.95 -30.28 5.30
C GLY A 287 15.82 -28.79 4.98
N ASP A 288 15.12 -28.48 3.89
CA ASP A 288 14.91 -27.12 3.41
C ASP A 288 13.62 -26.46 3.94
N ALA A 289 12.97 -27.07 4.93
CA ALA A 289 11.80 -26.49 5.60
C ALA A 289 12.12 -25.16 6.32
N ILE A 290 13.42 -24.90 6.57
CA ILE A 290 13.93 -23.66 7.16
C ILE A 290 15.32 -23.33 6.59
N ASN A 291 15.52 -22.08 6.20
CA ASN A 291 16.78 -21.55 5.66
C ASN A 291 17.81 -21.27 6.77
N THR A 292 18.36 -22.34 7.33
CA THR A 292 19.52 -22.30 8.23
C THR A 292 20.39 -23.53 8.03
N LYS A 293 21.69 -23.40 8.32
CA LYS A 293 22.65 -24.51 8.29
C LYS A 293 22.64 -25.32 9.59
N GLY A 294 22.19 -24.73 10.70
CA GLY A 294 22.14 -25.37 12.02
C GLY A 294 21.42 -24.51 13.05
N GLU A 295 21.82 -24.67 14.32
CA GLU A 295 21.26 -23.93 15.48
C GLU A 295 19.78 -24.27 15.74
N ILE A 296 19.38 -25.48 15.35
CA ILE A 296 18.05 -26.04 15.57
C ILE A 296 18.15 -27.12 16.65
N TYR A 297 17.17 -27.14 17.53
CA TYR A 297 17.14 -28.01 18.70
C TYR A 297 15.80 -28.73 18.83
N HIS A 298 15.83 -29.89 19.47
CA HIS A 298 14.61 -30.58 19.91
C HIS A 298 13.87 -29.74 20.98
N LEU A 299 12.53 -29.86 21.05
CA LEU A 299 11.72 -29.16 22.06
C LEU A 299 12.18 -29.39 23.50
N ARG A 300 12.64 -30.60 23.84
CA ARG A 300 13.15 -30.92 25.18
C ARG A 300 14.38 -30.09 25.60
N ALA A 301 15.02 -29.37 24.68
CA ALA A 301 16.12 -28.45 24.98
C ALA A 301 15.66 -27.12 25.59
N GLU A 302 14.35 -26.81 25.59
CA GLU A 302 13.81 -25.52 26.01
C GLU A 302 14.33 -25.06 27.38
N PRO A 303 14.26 -25.86 28.46
CA PRO A 303 14.69 -25.39 29.78
C PRO A 303 16.18 -25.01 29.82
N LEU A 304 17.02 -25.78 29.11
CA LEU A 304 18.46 -25.52 29.02
C LEU A 304 18.75 -24.25 28.21
N LEU A 305 18.06 -24.05 27.08
CA LEU A 305 18.22 -22.85 26.27
C LEU A 305 17.78 -21.59 27.03
N HIS A 306 16.70 -21.68 27.82
CA HIS A 306 16.32 -20.61 28.74
C HIS A 306 17.41 -20.33 29.77
N ALA A 307 17.92 -21.35 30.46
CA ALA A 307 18.99 -21.20 31.45
C ALA A 307 20.27 -20.59 30.86
N LEU A 308 20.63 -20.94 29.62
CA LEU A 308 21.76 -20.33 28.92
C LEU A 308 21.54 -18.83 28.68
N ILE A 309 20.34 -18.43 28.25
CA ILE A 309 19.98 -17.02 28.07
C ILE A 309 19.99 -16.27 29.42
N ASP A 310 19.56 -16.91 30.50
CA ASP A 310 19.67 -16.37 31.86
C ASP A 310 21.14 -16.15 32.27
N GLY A 311 22.02 -17.10 31.96
CA GLY A 311 23.45 -16.96 32.18
C GLY A 311 24.08 -15.80 31.41
N VAL A 312 23.65 -15.55 30.17
CA VAL A 312 24.08 -14.37 29.38
C VAL A 312 23.60 -13.08 30.04
N THR A 313 22.35 -13.07 30.53
CA THR A 313 21.77 -11.92 31.24
C THR A 313 22.60 -11.56 32.48
N ALA A 314 22.94 -12.56 33.30
CA ALA A 314 23.75 -12.38 34.49
C ALA A 314 25.14 -11.79 34.17
N ARG A 315 25.86 -12.36 33.20
CA ARG A 315 27.19 -11.85 32.79
C ARG A 315 27.13 -10.43 32.23
N SER A 316 26.10 -10.12 31.45
CA SER A 316 25.93 -8.80 30.83
C SER A 316 25.63 -7.71 31.87
N ARG A 317 24.83 -8.03 32.90
CA ARG A 317 24.59 -7.13 34.04
C ARG A 317 25.85 -6.89 34.87
N SER A 318 26.61 -7.94 35.17
CA SER A 318 27.88 -7.82 35.90
C SER A 318 28.90 -6.96 35.14
N ALA A 319 29.00 -7.13 33.82
CA ALA A 319 29.88 -6.30 32.99
C ALA A 319 29.46 -4.82 32.96
N ALA A 320 28.16 -4.54 32.91
CA ALA A 320 27.63 -3.17 32.97
C ALA A 320 27.93 -2.51 34.34
N ASN A 321 27.74 -3.24 35.44
CA ASN A 321 28.04 -2.75 36.78
C ASN A 321 29.54 -2.45 36.97
N ILE A 322 30.44 -3.30 36.47
CA ILE A 322 31.89 -3.07 36.53
C ILE A 322 32.30 -1.84 35.70
N ALA A 323 31.70 -1.65 34.52
CA ALA A 323 31.96 -0.47 33.68
C ALA A 323 31.48 0.84 34.35
N GLN A 324 30.33 0.80 35.03
CA GLN A 324 29.83 1.95 35.81
C GLN A 324 30.74 2.28 37.00
N ILE A 325 31.18 1.28 37.76
CA ILE A 325 32.13 1.47 38.87
C ILE A 325 33.46 2.05 38.36
N SER A 326 33.98 1.54 37.24
CA SER A 326 35.22 2.02 36.64
C SER A 326 35.11 3.46 36.11
N THR A 327 33.94 3.85 35.60
CA THR A 327 33.66 5.22 35.16
C THR A 327 33.54 6.17 36.34
N ALA A 328 32.86 5.75 37.42
CA ALA A 328 32.74 6.52 38.65
C ALA A 328 34.10 6.74 39.34
N LEU A 329 34.96 5.71 39.38
CA LEU A 329 36.32 5.81 39.93
C LEU A 329 37.25 6.72 39.12
N ARG A 330 37.02 6.87 37.82
CA ARG A 330 37.76 7.83 36.98
C ARG A 330 37.28 9.26 37.15
N ALA A 331 36.00 9.46 37.47
CA ALA A 331 35.42 10.77 37.71
C ALA A 331 35.73 11.34 39.11
N THR A 332 36.09 10.48 40.08
CA THR A 332 36.53 10.89 41.43
C THR A 332 38.05 11.05 41.56
N ALA A 333 38.81 10.73 40.50
CA ALA A 333 40.27 10.85 40.45
C ALA A 333 40.75 12.13 39.71
N THR A 334 39.84 13.06 39.46
CA THR A 334 40.08 14.41 38.91
C THR A 334 39.57 15.45 39.90
#